data_AF-A0AA88WT85-F1
#
_entry.id   AF-A0AA88WT85-F1
#
_cell.length_a   1.000
_cell.length_b   1.000
_cell.length_c   1.000
_cell.angle_alpha   90.00
_cell.angle_beta   90.00
_cell.angle_gamma   90.00
#
_symmetry.space_group_name_H-M   'P 1'
#
loop_
_entity.id
_entity.type
_entity.pdbx_description
1 polymer ?
#
loop_
_entity_poly.entity_id
_entity_poly.type
_entity_poly.pdbx_seq_one_letter_code
_entity_poly.pdbx_strand_id
1 'polypeptide(L)'
;MADLPDELWRRVLELGIETSKLNHKDLCCLSISSTRFNRLSTEDALWSALLSSDFPIAQSSSSLTFNHQPPNSSSKSLYRIRQKLLSHKRAVLRMESQIAVHSRKLQHMQLQLAKESEKMKATLAELSNLRKARQASVALNVWQPEVIRGRQKQIVEQCNVPVDCRINALEMELKLCKQQAIGFDKAHRNEKRRLDVAKTRLASLNYHPLHDHSLRSSSFDERGVKRKKFNKTIHCEAPILLLVVIAINLLHFTCNYNMLFIVLTLIFFRTLYPSSSCSNTPLPQLRSESAETP
;
A
#
# COMPACT_ATOMS: atom_id res chain seq x y z
N MET A 1 29.89 30.99 17.18
CA MET A 1 28.96 30.60 16.09
C MET A 1 27.97 31.72 15.71
N ALA A 2 28.00 32.89 16.37
CA ALA A 2 26.95 33.91 16.25
C ALA A 2 27.37 35.20 15.50
N ASP A 3 28.55 35.26 14.89
CA ASP A 3 29.15 36.54 14.47
C ASP A 3 28.91 36.92 13.00
N LEU A 4 28.29 36.03 12.21
CA LEU A 4 28.00 36.34 10.81
C LEU A 4 26.74 37.23 10.72
N PRO A 5 26.72 38.35 9.98
CA PRO A 5 25.54 39.22 9.79
C PRO A 5 24.33 38.53 9.14
N ASP A 6 23.13 39.10 9.33
CA ASP A 6 21.86 38.54 8.82
C ASP A 6 21.84 38.50 7.29
N GLU A 7 22.49 39.47 6.64
CA GLU A 7 22.59 39.60 5.19
C GLU A 7 23.37 38.43 4.57
N LEU A 8 24.43 37.98 5.23
CA LEU A 8 25.24 36.85 4.76
C LEU A 8 24.49 35.54 4.98
N TRP A 9 23.79 35.38 6.11
CA TRP A 9 22.92 34.22 6.31
C TRP A 9 21.78 34.17 5.29
N ARG A 10 21.16 35.31 4.98
CA ARG A 10 20.15 35.41 3.91
C ARG A 10 20.73 34.94 2.58
N ARG A 11 21.91 35.46 2.20
CA ARG A 11 22.56 35.08 0.93
C ARG A 11 22.93 33.59 0.89
N VAL A 12 23.39 33.02 2.00
CA VAL A 12 23.68 31.58 2.11
C VAL A 12 22.41 30.74 1.92
N LEU A 13 21.29 31.16 2.51
CA LEU A 13 20.00 30.48 2.36
C LEU A 13 19.47 30.59 0.93
N GLU A 14 19.54 31.77 0.32
CA GLU A 14 19.16 32.00 -1.08
C GLU A 14 19.97 31.12 -2.04
N LEU A 15 21.30 31.14 -1.92
CA LEU A 15 22.19 30.30 -2.73
C LEU A 15 21.91 28.81 -2.52
N GLY A 16 21.58 28.40 -1.30
CA GLY A 16 21.17 27.03 -0.99
C GLY A 16 19.90 26.62 -1.75
N ILE A 17 18.92 27.52 -1.86
CA ILE A 17 17.68 27.30 -2.61
C ILE A 17 17.93 27.31 -4.12
N GLU A 18 18.66 28.30 -4.63
CA GLU A 18 19.03 28.41 -6.05
C GLU A 18 19.79 27.17 -6.55
N THR A 19 20.68 26.62 -5.72
CA THR A 19 21.42 25.39 -6.03
C THR A 19 20.63 24.11 -5.74
N SER A 20 19.35 24.20 -5.36
CA SER A 20 18.48 23.07 -4.98
C SER A 20 19.03 22.20 -3.84
N LYS A 21 19.99 22.71 -3.05
CA LYS A 21 20.58 22.02 -1.89
C LYS A 21 19.74 22.21 -0.62
N LEU A 22 18.92 23.25 -0.58
CA LEU A 22 18.06 23.60 0.54
C LEU A 22 16.60 23.57 0.10
N ASN A 23 15.80 22.68 0.68
CA ASN A 23 14.39 22.53 0.38
C ASN A 23 13.51 23.21 1.46
N HIS A 24 12.22 23.38 1.21
CA HIS A 24 11.29 23.99 2.17
C HIS A 24 11.28 23.27 3.54
N LYS A 25 11.56 21.96 3.56
CA LYS A 25 11.66 21.17 4.79
C LYS A 25 12.87 21.61 5.62
N ASP A 26 14.01 21.77 4.98
CA ASP A 26 15.26 22.20 5.62
C ASP A 26 15.11 23.63 6.15
N LEU A 27 14.48 24.52 5.36
CA LEU A 27 14.14 25.87 5.80
C LEU A 27 13.23 25.88 7.03
N CYS A 28 12.26 24.96 7.11
CA CYS A 28 11.41 24.80 8.29
C CYS A 28 12.19 24.24 9.49
N CYS A 29 13.06 23.25 9.30
CA CYS A 29 13.90 22.71 10.36
C CYS A 29 14.85 23.79 10.94
N LEU A 30 15.48 24.58 10.06
CA LEU A 30 16.33 25.70 10.47
C LEU A 30 15.55 26.76 11.25
N SER A 31 14.29 27.05 10.86
CA SER A 31 13.43 27.99 11.59
C SER A 31 13.13 27.56 13.03
N ILE A 32 13.12 26.24 13.30
CA ILE A 32 12.88 25.70 14.64
C ILE A 32 14.17 25.73 15.48
N SER A 33 15.32 25.58 14.82
CA SER A 33 16.63 25.47 15.50
C SER A 33 17.10 26.77 16.17
N SER A 34 16.68 27.94 15.67
CA SER A 34 17.10 29.24 16.21
C SER A 34 16.05 30.33 15.96
N THR A 35 15.90 31.24 16.93
CA THR A 35 15.06 32.44 16.78
C THR A 35 15.51 33.33 15.62
N ARG A 36 16.82 33.39 15.37
CA ARG A 36 17.42 34.13 14.26
C ARG A 36 17.00 33.56 12.91
N PHE A 37 17.18 32.25 12.72
CA PHE A 37 16.75 31.58 11.49
C PHE A 37 15.23 31.57 11.32
N ASN A 38 14.45 31.60 12.41
CA ASN A 38 13.01 31.77 12.33
C ASN A 38 12.62 33.13 11.70
N ARG A 39 13.29 34.21 12.10
CA ARG A 39 13.09 35.55 11.52
C ARG A 39 13.45 35.56 10.04
N LEU A 40 14.63 35.04 9.68
CA LEU A 40 15.07 34.95 8.29
C LEU A 40 14.15 34.06 7.43
N SER A 41 13.69 32.91 7.96
CA SER A 41 12.73 31.99 7.30
C SER A 41 11.34 32.59 7.12
N THR A 42 11.06 33.78 7.65
CA THR A 42 9.79 34.48 7.45
C THR A 42 9.85 35.44 6.26
N GLU A 43 11.04 35.72 5.72
CA GLU A 43 11.24 36.61 4.57
C GLU A 43 10.62 36.05 3.28
N ASP A 44 9.86 36.88 2.57
CA ASP A 44 9.14 36.47 1.36
C ASP A 44 10.07 36.14 0.18
N ALA A 45 11.28 36.71 0.15
CA ALA A 45 12.26 36.45 -0.91
C ALA A 45 12.64 34.96 -0.99
N LEU A 46 12.92 34.32 0.16
CA LEU A 46 13.27 32.90 0.23
C LEU A 46 12.12 31.99 -0.25
N TRP A 47 10.89 32.30 0.14
CA TRP A 47 9.72 31.53 -0.30
C TRP A 47 9.37 31.77 -1.77
N SER A 48 9.67 32.96 -2.30
CA SER A 48 9.51 33.27 -3.72
C SER A 48 10.55 32.53 -4.57
N ALA A 49 11.79 32.43 -4.11
CA ALA A 49 12.83 31.61 -4.73
C ALA A 49 12.44 30.12 -4.76
N LEU A 50 11.95 29.59 -3.62
CA LEU A 50 11.43 28.22 -3.54
C LEU A 50 10.22 28.00 -4.47
N LEU A 51 9.32 28.97 -4.57
CA LEU A 51 8.16 28.90 -5.47
C LEU A 51 8.59 28.81 -6.94
N SER A 52 9.57 29.61 -7.35
CA SER A 52 10.09 29.60 -8.72
C SER A 52 10.85 28.31 -9.04
N SER A 53 11.61 27.79 -8.08
CA SER A 53 12.37 26.54 -8.24
C SER A 53 11.48 25.29 -8.26
N ASP A 54 10.57 25.14 -7.29
CA ASP A 54 9.74 23.94 -7.13
C ASP A 54 8.52 23.91 -8.06
N PHE A 55 8.07 25.09 -8.53
CA PHE A 55 6.88 25.23 -9.37
C PHE A 55 7.15 26.10 -10.61
N PRO A 56 8.05 25.67 -11.52
CA PRO A 56 8.48 26.47 -12.69
C PRO A 56 7.34 26.76 -13.70
N ILE A 57 6.23 26.02 -13.63
CA ILE A 57 5.16 26.01 -14.66
C ILE A 57 4.12 27.14 -14.49
N ALA A 58 4.23 28.01 -13.49
CA ALA A 58 3.20 29.01 -13.22
C ALA A 58 3.14 30.20 -14.22
N GLN A 59 4.03 30.27 -15.23
CA GLN A 59 4.16 31.47 -16.07
C GLN A 59 3.55 31.39 -17.48
N SER A 60 3.08 30.23 -17.98
CA SER A 60 2.85 30.13 -19.44
C SER A 60 1.48 29.63 -19.93
N SER A 61 0.55 29.22 -19.07
CA SER A 61 -0.79 28.85 -19.58
C SER A 61 -1.83 28.70 -18.48
N SER A 62 -2.76 29.65 -18.46
CA SER A 62 -4.19 29.49 -18.15
C SER A 62 -4.58 28.92 -16.78
N SER A 63 -5.02 29.84 -15.92
CA SER A 63 -6.25 29.70 -15.13
C SER A 63 -6.34 28.50 -14.17
N LEU A 64 -5.51 28.48 -13.14
CA LEU A 64 -6.07 28.15 -11.82
C LEU A 64 -6.72 29.44 -11.33
N THR A 65 -8.06 29.50 -11.39
CA THR A 65 -8.89 30.61 -10.93
C THR A 65 -8.58 30.96 -9.47
N PHE A 66 -7.59 31.82 -9.25
CA PHE A 66 -7.36 32.51 -8.01
C PHE A 66 -8.10 33.85 -8.06
N ASN A 67 -9.41 33.83 -8.35
CA ASN A 67 -10.26 35.02 -8.31
C ASN A 67 -10.58 35.47 -6.87
N HIS A 68 -10.01 34.80 -5.85
CA HIS A 68 -10.01 35.24 -4.46
C HIS A 68 -8.59 35.18 -3.91
N GLN A 69 -7.69 36.00 -4.46
CA GLN A 69 -6.46 36.32 -3.75
C GLN A 69 -6.80 37.42 -2.73
N PRO A 70 -6.80 37.13 -1.40
CA PRO A 70 -6.83 38.20 -0.43
C PRO A 70 -5.56 39.04 -0.65
N PRO A 71 -5.65 40.37 -0.73
CA PRO A 71 -4.55 41.23 -1.19
C PRO A 71 -3.26 41.24 -0.32
N ASN A 72 -3.13 40.36 0.69
CA ASN A 72 -2.04 40.31 1.66
C ASN A 72 -1.45 38.90 1.92
N SER A 73 -1.58 37.93 1.01
CA SER A 73 -1.06 36.57 1.23
C SER A 73 0.46 36.48 0.99
N SER A 74 1.25 36.21 2.03
CA SER A 74 2.71 36.03 1.95
C SER A 74 3.13 34.90 1.00
N SER A 75 4.33 34.97 0.40
CA SER A 75 4.86 33.93 -0.50
C SER A 75 4.92 32.56 0.18
N LYS A 76 5.18 32.54 1.50
CA LYS A 76 5.12 31.35 2.35
C LYS A 76 3.73 30.69 2.35
N SER A 77 2.66 31.49 2.41
CA SER A 77 1.28 30.98 2.39
C SER A 77 0.92 30.39 1.03
N LEU A 78 1.35 31.03 -0.05
CA LEU A 78 1.16 30.58 -1.43
C LEU A 78 1.88 29.24 -1.68
N TYR A 79 3.13 29.11 -1.22
CA TYR A 79 3.88 27.86 -1.29
C TYR A 79 3.13 26.72 -0.60
N ARG A 80 2.60 26.96 0.61
CA ARG A 80 1.80 25.96 1.34
C ARG A 80 0.55 25.55 0.59
N ILE A 81 -0.15 26.49 -0.04
CA ILE A 81 -1.35 26.23 -0.85
C ILE A 81 -1.00 25.36 -2.07
N ARG A 82 0.04 25.72 -2.83
CA ARG A 82 0.49 24.94 -3.99
C ARG A 82 0.95 23.54 -3.59
N GLN A 83 1.65 23.41 -2.47
CA GLN A 83 2.10 22.11 -1.96
C GLN A 83 0.93 21.21 -1.57
N LYS A 84 -0.11 21.76 -0.93
CA LYS A 84 -1.35 21.03 -0.62
C LYS A 84 -2.06 20.58 -1.89
N LEU A 85 -2.17 21.46 -2.89
CA LEU A 85 -2.80 21.14 -4.18
C LEU A 85 -2.06 20.03 -4.92
N LEU A 86 -0.72 20.08 -4.99
CA LEU A 86 0.07 19.00 -5.60
C LEU A 86 -0.07 17.68 -4.84
N SER A 87 -0.05 17.73 -3.50
CA SER A 87 -0.22 16.55 -2.67
C SER A 87 -1.59 15.90 -2.91
N HIS A 88 -2.64 16.72 -3.00
CA HIS A 88 -3.98 16.29 -3.34
C HIS A 88 -4.06 15.71 -4.76
N LYS A 89 -3.52 16.41 -5.76
CA LYS A 89 -3.46 15.92 -7.16
C LYS A 89 -2.76 14.56 -7.24
N ARG A 90 -1.65 14.37 -6.50
CA ARG A 90 -0.98 13.07 -6.41
C ARG A 90 -1.87 12.00 -5.77
N ALA A 91 -2.66 12.34 -4.75
CA ALA A 91 -3.59 11.40 -4.13
C ALA A 91 -4.70 10.97 -5.11
N VAL A 92 -5.27 11.93 -5.86
CA VAL A 92 -6.26 11.70 -6.92
C VAL A 92 -5.69 10.76 -7.99
N LEU A 93 -4.52 11.09 -8.56
CA LEU A 93 -3.87 10.27 -9.59
C LEU A 93 -3.57 8.84 -9.11
N ARG A 94 -3.15 8.67 -7.84
CA ARG A 94 -2.95 7.32 -7.27
C ARG A 94 -4.26 6.53 -7.23
N MET A 95 -5.38 7.18 -6.92
CA MET A 95 -6.68 6.52 -6.82
C MET A 95 -7.26 6.20 -8.21
N GLU A 96 -7.10 7.10 -9.18
CA GLU A 96 -7.40 6.84 -10.59
C GLU A 96 -6.57 5.67 -11.14
N SER A 97 -5.28 5.61 -10.80
CA SER A 97 -4.43 4.48 -11.17
C SER A 97 -4.94 3.16 -10.57
N GLN A 98 -5.43 3.15 -9.32
CA GLN A 98 -6.01 1.95 -8.70
C GLN A 98 -7.29 1.52 -9.43
N ILE A 99 -8.16 2.48 -9.78
CA ILE A 99 -9.37 2.23 -10.58
C ILE A 99 -9.01 1.59 -11.92
N ALA A 100 -7.99 2.11 -12.62
CA ALA A 100 -7.52 1.54 -13.88
C ALA A 100 -7.02 0.10 -13.72
N VAL A 101 -6.25 -0.19 -12.67
CA VAL A 101 -5.75 -1.54 -12.36
C VAL A 101 -6.90 -2.51 -12.07
N HIS A 102 -7.85 -2.12 -11.20
CA HIS A 102 -9.02 -2.94 -10.89
C HIS A 102 -9.89 -3.20 -12.13
N SER A 103 -10.04 -2.20 -12.99
CA SER A 103 -10.81 -2.32 -14.25
C SER A 103 -10.17 -3.33 -15.22
N ARG A 104 -8.84 -3.26 -15.41
CA ARG A 104 -8.11 -4.24 -16.24
C ARG A 104 -8.23 -5.66 -15.68
N LYS A 105 -8.13 -5.81 -14.36
CA LYS A 105 -8.26 -7.12 -13.71
C LYS A 105 -9.67 -7.70 -13.87
N LEU A 106 -10.71 -6.87 -13.81
CA LEU A 106 -12.08 -7.29 -14.11
C LEU A 106 -12.23 -7.80 -15.55
N GLN A 107 -11.71 -7.06 -16.52
CA GLN A 107 -11.73 -7.48 -17.94
C GLN A 107 -10.99 -8.80 -18.13
N HIS A 108 -9.83 -8.98 -17.49
CA HIS A 108 -9.09 -10.23 -17.53
C HIS A 108 -9.91 -11.41 -16.99
N MET A 109 -10.58 -11.26 -15.84
CA MET A 109 -11.41 -12.32 -15.28
C MET A 109 -12.65 -12.62 -16.16
N GLN A 110 -13.24 -11.61 -16.79
CA GLN A 110 -14.33 -11.81 -17.76
C GLN A 110 -13.86 -12.63 -18.97
N LEU A 111 -12.65 -12.34 -19.48
CA LEU A 111 -12.05 -13.11 -20.55
C LEU A 111 -11.78 -14.56 -20.13
N GLN A 112 -11.27 -14.80 -18.92
CA GLN A 112 -11.08 -16.16 -18.40
C GLN A 112 -12.41 -16.90 -18.26
N LEU A 113 -13.46 -16.25 -17.75
CA LEU A 113 -14.80 -16.83 -17.68
C LEU A 113 -15.34 -17.23 -19.06
N ALA A 114 -15.17 -16.37 -20.06
CA ALA A 114 -15.57 -16.67 -21.44
C ALA A 114 -14.78 -17.88 -21.98
N LYS A 115 -13.47 -17.93 -21.74
CA LYS A 115 -12.61 -19.05 -22.14
C LYS A 115 -13.03 -20.37 -21.50
N GLU A 116 -13.29 -20.38 -20.19
CA GLU A 116 -13.75 -21.58 -19.49
C GLU A 116 -15.15 -22.01 -19.93
N SER A 117 -16.03 -21.07 -20.25
CA SER A 117 -17.36 -21.36 -20.81
C SER A 117 -17.26 -22.02 -22.19
N GLU A 118 -16.42 -21.50 -23.08
CA GLU A 118 -16.19 -22.10 -24.41
C GLU A 118 -15.54 -23.49 -24.29
N LYS A 119 -14.57 -23.64 -23.39
CA LYS A 119 -13.99 -24.96 -23.09
C LYS A 119 -15.02 -25.96 -22.57
N MET A 120 -15.93 -25.52 -21.70
CA MET A 120 -17.04 -26.33 -21.21
C MET A 120 -18.01 -26.73 -22.33
N LYS A 121 -18.33 -25.82 -23.26
CA LYS A 121 -19.16 -26.14 -24.43
C LYS A 121 -18.48 -27.16 -25.35
N ALA A 122 -17.19 -26.99 -25.63
CA ALA A 122 -16.42 -27.89 -26.47
C ALA A 122 -16.33 -29.30 -25.87
N THR A 123 -16.01 -29.41 -24.58
CA THR A 123 -15.97 -30.70 -23.86
C THR A 123 -17.34 -31.38 -23.82
N LEU A 124 -18.42 -30.60 -23.62
CA LEU A 124 -19.79 -31.12 -23.65
C LEU A 124 -20.20 -31.63 -25.04
N ALA A 125 -19.80 -30.92 -26.11
CA ALA A 125 -20.03 -31.37 -27.47
C ALA A 125 -19.29 -32.68 -27.77
N GLU A 126 -18.00 -32.77 -27.41
CA GLU A 126 -17.20 -34.00 -27.58
C GLU A 126 -17.80 -35.18 -26.82
N LEU A 127 -18.17 -34.96 -25.56
CA LEU A 127 -18.77 -35.99 -24.72
C LEU A 127 -20.13 -36.46 -25.28
N SER A 128 -20.93 -35.56 -25.85
CA SER A 128 -22.17 -35.93 -26.53
C SER A 128 -21.91 -36.78 -27.78
N ASN A 129 -20.87 -36.46 -28.56
CA ASN A 129 -20.48 -37.20 -29.75
C ASN A 129 -19.96 -38.60 -29.40
N LEU A 130 -19.14 -38.72 -28.35
CA LEU A 130 -18.66 -40.02 -27.86
C LEU A 130 -19.81 -40.89 -27.36
N ARG A 131 -20.81 -40.32 -26.66
CA ARG A 131 -22.00 -41.07 -26.24
C ARG A 131 -22.83 -41.56 -27.44
N LYS A 132 -23.00 -40.74 -28.47
CA LYS A 132 -23.65 -41.16 -29.74
C LYS A 132 -22.85 -42.26 -30.44
N ALA A 133 -21.53 -42.12 -30.54
CA ALA A 133 -20.65 -43.14 -31.12
C ALA A 133 -20.69 -44.46 -30.36
N ARG A 134 -20.72 -44.40 -29.01
CA ARG A 134 -20.90 -45.57 -28.13
C ARG A 134 -22.24 -46.25 -28.39
N GLN A 135 -23.34 -45.50 -28.46
CA GLN A 135 -24.67 -46.04 -28.77
C GLN A 135 -24.72 -46.69 -30.15
N ALA A 136 -24.16 -46.03 -31.17
CA ALA A 136 -24.07 -46.59 -32.52
C ALA A 136 -23.22 -47.87 -32.57
N SER A 137 -22.09 -47.91 -31.85
CA SER A 137 -21.25 -49.10 -31.73
C SER A 137 -21.99 -50.25 -31.05
N VAL A 138 -22.73 -49.99 -29.96
CA VAL A 138 -23.56 -51.00 -29.30
C VAL A 138 -24.63 -51.54 -30.25
N ALA A 139 -25.31 -50.67 -31.01
CA ALA A 139 -26.29 -51.10 -32.00
C ALA A 139 -25.63 -51.98 -33.08
N LEU A 140 -24.53 -51.55 -33.68
CA LEU A 140 -23.81 -52.35 -34.68
C LEU A 140 -23.39 -53.72 -34.12
N ASN A 141 -22.89 -53.76 -32.88
CA ASN A 141 -22.53 -55.00 -32.21
C ASN A 141 -23.72 -55.94 -32.00
N VAL A 142 -24.96 -55.46 -31.91
CA VAL A 142 -26.16 -56.31 -31.80
C VAL A 142 -26.56 -56.89 -33.16
N TRP A 143 -26.40 -56.11 -34.23
CA TRP A 143 -26.88 -56.48 -35.58
C TRP A 143 -25.85 -57.23 -36.45
N GLN A 144 -24.56 -57.20 -36.12
CA GLN A 144 -23.52 -57.83 -36.94
C GLN A 144 -23.33 -59.34 -36.67
N PRO A 145 -23.16 -60.18 -37.69
CA PRO A 145 -22.76 -61.58 -37.53
C PRO A 145 -21.44 -61.75 -36.75
N GLU A 146 -21.33 -62.80 -35.94
CA GLU A 146 -20.21 -63.03 -35.02
C GLU A 146 -18.83 -63.10 -35.69
N VAL A 147 -18.77 -63.63 -36.91
CA VAL A 147 -17.53 -63.76 -37.70
C VAL A 147 -16.91 -62.39 -38.02
N ILE A 148 -17.75 -61.39 -38.31
CA ILE A 148 -17.31 -60.02 -38.61
C ILE A 148 -16.87 -59.32 -37.31
N ARG A 149 -17.59 -59.57 -36.21
CA ARG A 149 -17.29 -59.06 -34.87
C ARG A 149 -15.91 -59.48 -34.37
N GLY A 150 -15.54 -60.76 -34.53
CA GLY A 150 -14.24 -61.28 -34.10
C GLY A 150 -13.07 -60.57 -34.78
N ARG A 151 -13.16 -60.37 -36.10
CA ARG A 151 -12.13 -59.68 -36.89
C ARG A 151 -12.04 -58.19 -36.57
N GLN A 152 -13.17 -57.50 -36.39
CA GLN A 152 -13.18 -56.09 -35.98
C GLN A 152 -12.65 -55.90 -34.55
N LYS A 153 -12.98 -56.81 -33.63
CA LYS A 153 -12.49 -56.78 -32.25
C LYS A 153 -10.97 -56.87 -32.19
N GLN A 154 -10.36 -57.79 -32.94
CA GLN A 154 -8.91 -57.97 -32.99
C GLN A 154 -8.17 -56.77 -33.59
N ILE A 155 -8.81 -56.01 -34.49
CA ILE A 155 -8.28 -54.76 -35.06
C ILE A 155 -8.44 -53.59 -34.09
N VAL A 156 -9.58 -53.49 -33.38
CA VAL A 156 -9.88 -52.40 -32.43
C VAL A 156 -9.13 -52.54 -31.11
N GLU A 157 -8.78 -53.75 -30.68
CA GLU A 157 -7.91 -53.99 -29.51
C GLU A 157 -6.52 -53.35 -29.64
N GLN A 158 -6.12 -52.90 -30.84
CA GLN A 158 -4.90 -52.10 -31.06
C GLN A 158 -5.06 -50.60 -30.73
N CYS A 159 -6.27 -50.11 -30.45
CA CYS A 159 -6.52 -48.73 -30.00
C CYS A 159 -6.28 -48.61 -28.49
N ASN A 160 -5.26 -47.83 -28.11
CA ASN A 160 -4.64 -47.85 -26.78
C ASN A 160 -5.47 -47.27 -25.61
N VAL A 161 -6.69 -46.75 -25.84
CA VAL A 161 -7.53 -46.14 -24.78
C VAL A 161 -9.02 -46.50 -24.96
N PRO A 162 -9.65 -47.16 -23.96
CA PRO A 162 -11.08 -47.43 -23.98
C PRO A 162 -11.93 -46.15 -24.04
N VAL A 163 -13.04 -46.20 -24.78
CA VAL A 163 -13.99 -45.07 -24.92
C VAL A 163 -14.53 -44.61 -23.56
N ASP A 164 -14.78 -45.53 -22.63
CA ASP A 164 -15.27 -45.20 -21.29
C ASP A 164 -14.23 -44.42 -20.47
N CYS A 165 -12.93 -44.68 -20.65
CA CYS A 165 -11.87 -43.88 -20.03
C CYS A 165 -11.86 -42.43 -20.54
N ARG A 166 -12.08 -42.24 -21.86
CA ARG A 166 -12.18 -40.89 -22.45
C ARG A 166 -13.43 -40.16 -21.96
N ILE A 167 -14.57 -40.84 -21.85
CA ILE A 167 -15.80 -40.26 -21.29
C ILE A 167 -15.56 -39.79 -19.85
N ASN A 168 -14.98 -40.64 -19.00
CA ASN A 168 -14.67 -40.28 -17.61
C ASN A 168 -13.70 -39.09 -17.53
N ALA A 169 -12.68 -39.05 -18.40
CA ALA A 169 -11.76 -37.91 -18.48
C ALA A 169 -12.48 -36.60 -18.80
N LEU A 170 -13.36 -36.60 -19.82
CA LEU A 170 -14.15 -35.42 -20.19
C LEU A 170 -15.12 -34.98 -19.08
N GLU A 171 -15.70 -35.93 -18.33
CA GLU A 171 -16.55 -35.61 -17.18
C GLU A 171 -15.75 -34.92 -16.06
N MET A 172 -14.52 -35.35 -15.81
CA MET A 172 -13.62 -34.68 -14.87
C MET A 172 -13.19 -33.29 -15.36
N GLU A 173 -12.88 -33.15 -16.66
CA GLU A 173 -12.56 -31.86 -17.26
C GLU A 173 -13.73 -30.88 -17.13
N LEU A 174 -14.97 -31.33 -17.34
CA LEU A 174 -16.17 -30.52 -17.18
C LEU A 174 -16.36 -30.06 -15.72
N LYS A 175 -16.15 -30.96 -14.75
CA LYS A 175 -16.18 -30.63 -13.31
C LYS A 175 -15.12 -29.56 -12.99
N LEU A 176 -13.91 -29.70 -13.53
CA LEU A 176 -12.83 -28.74 -13.32
C LEU A 176 -13.17 -27.37 -13.92
N CYS A 177 -13.65 -27.32 -15.17
CA CYS A 177 -14.04 -26.06 -15.82
C CYS A 177 -15.14 -25.36 -15.02
N LYS A 178 -16.13 -26.11 -14.50
CA LYS A 178 -17.18 -25.58 -13.65
C LYS A 178 -16.61 -24.98 -12.35
N GLN A 179 -15.69 -25.67 -11.70
CA GLN A 179 -15.03 -25.18 -10.49
C GLN A 179 -14.21 -23.92 -10.76
N GLN A 180 -13.46 -23.88 -11.87
CA GLN A 180 -12.68 -22.72 -12.30
C GLN A 180 -13.60 -21.53 -12.60
N ALA A 181 -14.72 -21.74 -13.30
CA ALA A 181 -15.71 -20.71 -13.56
C ALA A 181 -16.30 -20.11 -12.26
N ILE A 182 -16.64 -20.95 -11.28
CA ILE A 182 -17.09 -20.49 -9.95
C ILE A 182 -16.00 -19.66 -9.26
N GLY A 183 -14.74 -20.09 -9.34
CA GLY A 183 -13.59 -19.38 -8.79
C GLY A 183 -13.41 -17.99 -9.40
N PHE A 184 -13.42 -17.90 -10.74
CA PHE A 184 -13.32 -16.63 -11.46
C PHE A 184 -14.51 -15.71 -11.22
N ASP A 185 -15.73 -16.25 -11.14
CA ASP A 185 -16.93 -15.46 -10.84
C ASP A 185 -16.87 -14.85 -9.43
N LYS A 186 -16.45 -15.63 -8.43
CA LYS A 186 -16.22 -15.12 -7.08
C LYS A 186 -15.13 -14.04 -7.05
N ALA A 187 -14.02 -14.26 -7.77
CA ALA A 187 -12.95 -13.29 -7.88
C ALA A 187 -13.41 -12.00 -8.59
N HIS A 188 -14.23 -12.12 -9.63
CA HIS A 188 -14.86 -11.00 -10.34
C HIS A 188 -15.73 -10.17 -9.42
N ARG A 189 -16.64 -10.81 -8.68
CA ARG A 189 -17.51 -10.13 -7.70
C ARG A 189 -16.69 -9.40 -6.63
N ASN A 190 -15.62 -10.01 -6.13
CA ASN A 190 -14.74 -9.38 -5.13
C ASN A 190 -13.99 -8.18 -5.71
N GLU A 191 -13.41 -8.30 -6.90
CA GLU A 191 -12.68 -7.20 -7.53
C GLU A 191 -13.62 -6.05 -7.92
N LYS A 192 -14.86 -6.35 -8.31
CA LYS A 192 -15.90 -5.34 -8.57
C LYS A 192 -16.17 -4.50 -7.33
N ARG A 193 -16.33 -5.14 -6.16
CA ARG A 193 -16.46 -4.42 -4.88
C ARG A 193 -15.24 -3.53 -4.60
N ARG A 194 -14.02 -4.01 -4.87
CA ARG A 194 -12.79 -3.21 -4.69
C ARG A 194 -12.76 -2.00 -5.61
N LEU A 195 -13.17 -2.17 -6.87
CA LEU A 195 -13.32 -1.07 -7.82
C LEU A 195 -14.34 -0.04 -7.32
N ASP A 196 -15.49 -0.48 -6.83
CA ASP A 196 -16.54 0.42 -6.34
C ASP A 196 -16.05 1.20 -5.10
N VAL A 197 -15.32 0.55 -4.19
CA VAL A 197 -14.66 1.22 -3.04
C VAL A 197 -13.62 2.23 -3.50
N ALA A 198 -12.83 1.93 -4.54
CA ALA A 198 -11.86 2.88 -5.09
C ALA A 198 -12.56 4.10 -5.74
N LYS A 199 -13.69 3.87 -6.44
CA LYS A 199 -14.50 4.93 -7.04
C LYS A 199 -15.16 5.83 -5.98
N THR A 200 -15.70 5.26 -4.90
CA THR A 200 -16.27 6.06 -3.81
C THR A 200 -15.20 6.87 -3.08
N ARG A 201 -14.01 6.30 -2.89
CA ARG A 201 -12.84 7.05 -2.38
C ARG A 201 -12.45 8.20 -3.31
N LEU A 202 -12.37 7.96 -4.61
CA LEU A 202 -12.10 9.03 -5.58
C LEU A 202 -13.18 10.13 -5.53
N ALA A 203 -14.45 9.75 -5.44
CA ALA A 203 -15.55 10.71 -5.29
C ALA A 203 -15.42 11.55 -4.01
N SER A 204 -14.99 10.95 -2.89
CA SER A 204 -14.69 11.71 -1.66
C SER A 204 -13.49 12.65 -1.79
N LEU A 205 -12.53 12.30 -2.66
CA LEU A 205 -11.38 13.15 -2.98
C LEU A 205 -11.73 14.27 -3.96
N ASN A 206 -12.87 14.25 -4.65
CA ASN A 206 -13.29 15.38 -5.49
C ASN A 206 -13.65 16.65 -4.69
N TYR A 207 -13.55 16.60 -3.35
CA TYR A 207 -13.58 17.79 -2.50
C TYR A 207 -12.38 18.71 -2.76
N HIS A 208 -12.65 19.98 -3.05
CA HIS A 208 -11.62 20.97 -3.37
C HIS A 208 -10.80 21.35 -2.11
N PRO A 209 -9.47 21.11 -2.06
CA PRO A 209 -8.63 21.30 -0.87
C PRO A 209 -8.59 22.72 -0.27
N LEU A 210 -9.14 23.71 -0.97
CA LEU A 210 -9.08 25.13 -0.62
C LEU A 210 -10.45 25.72 -0.24
N HIS A 211 -11.51 24.92 -0.15
CA HIS A 211 -12.88 25.42 0.03
C HIS A 211 -13.20 25.92 1.46
N ASP A 212 -12.31 25.71 2.44
CA ASP A 212 -12.55 25.99 3.87
C ASP A 212 -12.27 27.44 4.32
N HIS A 213 -12.05 28.39 3.40
CA HIS A 213 -11.77 29.79 3.76
C HIS A 213 -12.81 30.82 3.33
N SER A 214 -13.84 30.46 2.54
CA SER A 214 -14.85 31.44 2.09
C SER A 214 -16.24 31.32 2.71
N LEU A 215 -16.52 30.33 3.57
CA LEU A 215 -17.86 30.13 4.16
C LEU A 215 -18.06 30.79 5.54
N ARG A 216 -17.14 31.65 5.99
CA ARG A 216 -17.25 32.38 7.26
C ARG A 216 -17.37 33.88 7.07
N SER A 217 -18.22 34.32 6.14
CA SER A 217 -18.58 35.73 5.99
C SER A 217 -19.99 35.93 5.43
N SER A 218 -21.01 35.26 5.96
CA SER A 218 -22.41 35.74 5.83
C SER A 218 -23.36 35.00 6.77
N SER A 219 -23.34 35.32 8.05
CA SER A 219 -24.53 35.60 8.86
C SER A 219 -24.11 35.80 10.32
N PHE A 220 -24.52 36.94 10.87
CA PHE A 220 -24.52 37.24 12.29
C PHE A 220 -25.39 36.22 13.04
N ASP A 221 -24.89 35.68 14.15
CA ASP A 221 -25.58 35.83 15.43
C ASP A 221 -24.67 35.49 16.61
N GLU A 222 -24.69 36.39 17.58
CA GLU A 222 -24.04 36.26 18.88
C GLU A 222 -24.55 35.04 19.64
N ARG A 223 -23.62 34.26 20.19
CA ARG A 223 -23.70 33.81 21.59
C ARG A 223 -22.33 33.31 22.03
N GLY A 224 -21.75 34.03 22.98
CA GLY A 224 -20.48 33.71 23.60
C GLY A 224 -20.49 32.35 24.27
N VAL A 225 -19.97 31.32 23.59
CA VAL A 225 -19.56 30.09 24.23
C VAL A 225 -18.10 30.27 24.65
N LYS A 226 -17.91 30.63 25.91
CA LYS A 226 -16.61 30.64 26.58
C LYS A 226 -15.89 29.32 26.27
N ARG A 227 -14.76 29.40 25.57
CA ARG A 227 -13.82 28.28 25.41
C ARG A 227 -13.51 27.73 26.80
N LYS A 228 -13.98 26.51 27.09
CA LYS A 228 -13.49 25.72 28.22
C LYS A 228 -12.01 25.45 27.93
N LYS A 229 -11.10 26.13 28.64
CA LYS A 229 -9.67 25.79 28.64
C LYS A 229 -9.56 24.34 29.08
N PHE A 230 -9.24 23.45 28.15
CA PHE A 230 -8.85 22.10 28.49
C PHE A 230 -7.41 22.18 28.98
N ASN A 231 -7.22 22.36 30.29
CA ASN A 231 -5.95 22.09 30.94
C ASN A 231 -5.74 20.57 30.87
N LYS A 232 -5.09 20.11 29.80
CA LYS A 232 -4.44 18.80 29.78
C LYS A 232 -3.01 19.01 30.23
N THR A 233 -2.78 18.83 31.52
CA THR A 233 -1.48 18.43 32.04
C THR A 233 -1.14 17.11 31.36
N ILE A 234 -0.27 17.15 30.36
CA ILE A 234 0.32 15.93 29.79
C ILE A 234 1.42 15.53 30.78
N HIS A 235 1.11 14.55 31.62
CA HIS A 235 2.14 13.80 32.32
C HIS A 235 3.04 13.15 31.27
N CYS A 236 4.32 13.49 31.30
CA CYS A 236 5.36 12.96 30.43
C CYS A 236 5.63 11.49 30.75
N GLU A 237 4.94 10.57 30.07
CA GLU A 237 5.40 9.19 29.88
C GLU A 237 5.40 8.84 28.39
N ALA A 238 6.22 9.55 27.62
CA ALA A 238 6.45 9.27 26.21
C ALA A 238 7.94 9.28 25.73
N PRO A 239 8.99 9.22 26.59
CA PRO A 239 10.34 9.03 26.05
C PRO A 239 10.67 7.55 25.77
N ILE A 240 10.03 6.57 26.44
CA ILE A 240 10.44 5.16 26.34
C ILE A 240 9.98 4.52 25.03
N LEU A 241 8.73 4.76 24.59
CA LEU A 241 8.24 4.20 23.34
C LEU A 241 8.92 4.80 22.10
N LEU A 242 9.28 6.09 22.14
CA LEU A 242 10.02 6.71 21.04
C LEU A 242 11.47 6.19 20.98
N LEU A 243 12.12 5.98 22.13
CA LEU A 243 13.44 5.35 22.19
C LEU A 243 13.40 3.88 21.73
N VAL A 244 12.36 3.12 22.07
CA VAL A 244 12.18 1.74 21.62
C VAL A 244 11.94 1.68 20.11
N VAL A 245 11.12 2.58 19.55
CA VAL A 245 10.88 2.64 18.10
C VAL A 245 12.14 3.10 17.35
N ILE A 246 12.91 4.04 17.90
CA ILE A 246 14.20 4.45 17.31
C ILE A 246 15.22 3.30 17.39
N ALA A 247 15.28 2.58 18.51
CA ALA A 247 16.16 1.42 18.69
C ALA A 247 15.82 0.26 17.75
N ILE A 248 14.53 -0.06 17.57
CA ILE A 248 14.09 -1.11 16.64
C ILE A 248 14.43 -0.72 15.19
N ASN A 249 14.24 0.54 14.81
CA ASN A 249 14.59 1.02 13.47
C ASN A 249 16.11 1.06 13.23
N LEU A 250 16.91 1.36 14.25
CA LEU A 250 18.37 1.25 14.20
C LEU A 250 18.84 -0.21 14.11
N LEU A 251 18.17 -1.15 14.80
CA LEU A 251 18.44 -2.58 14.68
C LEU A 251 18.12 -3.11 13.28
N HIS A 252 17.03 -2.62 12.68
CA HIS A 252 16.62 -3.02 11.34
C HIS A 252 17.50 -2.42 10.24
N PHE A 253 18.08 -1.23 10.48
CA PHE A 253 19.02 -0.57 9.56
C PHE A 253 20.43 -1.18 9.63
N THR A 254 20.86 -1.64 10.82
CA THR A 254 22.18 -2.29 11.02
C THR A 254 22.23 -3.74 10.54
N CYS A 255 21.08 -4.41 10.37
CA CYS A 255 21.02 -5.77 9.84
C CYS A 255 21.38 -5.86 8.33
N ASN A 256 21.52 -4.74 7.63
CA ASN A 256 21.92 -4.68 6.21
C ASN A 256 23.39 -4.28 5.97
N TYR A 257 24.16 -3.94 7.01
CA TYR A 257 25.59 -3.62 6.86
C TYR A 257 26.43 -4.15 8.03
N ASN A 258 27.32 -5.09 7.69
CA ASN A 258 28.53 -5.52 8.42
C ASN A 258 28.36 -6.16 9.82
N MET A 259 28.60 -7.47 9.86
CA MET A 259 28.90 -8.28 11.05
C MET A 259 30.03 -7.70 11.94
N LEU A 260 30.88 -6.82 11.41
CA LEU A 260 31.96 -6.17 12.17
C LEU A 260 31.44 -5.15 13.22
N PHE A 261 30.28 -4.53 12.97
CA PHE A 261 29.75 -3.48 13.85
C PHE A 261 29.08 -4.05 15.11
N ILE A 262 28.54 -5.27 15.02
CA ILE A 262 27.97 -6.00 16.17
C ILE A 262 29.07 -6.42 17.15
N VAL A 263 30.23 -6.84 16.62
CA VAL A 263 31.38 -7.20 17.46
C VAL A 263 31.95 -5.96 18.17
N LEU A 264 32.06 -4.83 17.47
CA LEU A 264 32.53 -3.58 18.07
C LEU A 264 31.55 -3.01 19.10
N THR A 265 30.23 -3.10 18.88
CA THR A 265 29.24 -2.63 19.85
C THR A 265 29.14 -3.55 21.07
N LEU A 266 29.33 -4.87 20.92
CA LEU A 266 29.42 -5.81 22.04
C LEU A 266 30.70 -5.63 22.86
N ILE A 267 31.85 -5.35 22.22
CA ILE A 267 33.09 -5.02 22.93
C ILE A 267 32.93 -3.70 23.69
N PHE A 268 32.32 -2.68 23.08
CA PHE A 268 32.12 -1.37 23.70
C PHE A 268 31.16 -1.42 24.91
N PHE A 269 30.09 -2.22 24.85
CA PHE A 269 29.20 -2.45 25.98
C PHE A 269 29.86 -3.22 27.14
N ARG A 270 30.76 -4.16 26.82
CA ARG A 270 31.50 -4.92 27.83
C ARG A 270 32.59 -4.10 28.53
N THR A 271 33.11 -3.05 27.88
CA THR A 271 34.06 -2.11 28.49
C THR A 271 33.40 -1.01 29.32
N LEU A 272 32.15 -0.64 29.03
CA LEU A 272 31.43 0.43 29.75
C LEU A 272 30.65 -0.05 30.99
N TYR A 273 30.40 -1.35 31.12
CA TYR A 273 29.81 -1.94 32.32
C TYR A 273 30.65 -3.14 32.79
N PRO A 274 31.71 -2.92 33.58
CA PRO A 274 32.29 -4.00 34.36
C PRO A 274 31.25 -4.46 35.37
N SER A 275 30.68 -5.64 35.15
CA SER A 275 29.77 -6.29 36.10
C SER A 275 30.49 -6.46 37.43
N SER A 276 30.02 -5.76 38.46
CA SER A 276 30.41 -5.97 39.84
C SER A 276 29.94 -7.36 40.29
N SER A 277 30.92 -8.22 40.57
CA SER A 277 30.70 -9.52 41.20
C SER A 277 30.41 -9.40 42.70
N CYS A 278 29.59 -10.34 43.16
CA CYS A 278 29.59 -10.99 44.48
C CYS A 278 29.23 -10.19 45.74
N SER A 279 28.15 -10.63 46.40
CA SER A 279 28.29 -11.15 47.77
C SER A 279 27.27 -12.28 48.02
N ASN A 280 27.83 -13.47 48.26
CA ASN A 280 27.20 -14.63 48.87
C ASN A 280 26.96 -14.36 50.36
N THR A 281 25.89 -14.91 50.95
CA THR A 281 25.90 -15.57 52.29
C THR A 281 24.52 -16.19 52.59
N PRO A 282 24.40 -17.16 53.53
CA PRO A 282 23.90 -18.49 53.18
C PRO A 282 22.66 -18.94 53.96
N LEU A 283 22.13 -20.08 53.50
CA LEU A 283 21.17 -20.96 54.18
C LEU A 283 21.49 -21.20 55.67
N PRO A 284 20.46 -21.65 56.41
CA PRO A 284 20.60 -22.86 57.19
C PRO A 284 19.60 -23.96 56.77
N GLN A 285 20.16 -25.16 56.62
CA GLN A 285 19.48 -26.46 56.72
C GLN A 285 18.77 -26.58 58.10
N LEU A 286 17.79 -27.45 58.38
CA LEU A 286 17.65 -28.88 58.11
C LEU A 286 16.28 -29.26 58.74
N ARG A 287 15.43 -30.07 58.10
CA ARG A 287 14.99 -31.39 58.62
C ARG A 287 13.98 -32.06 57.68
N SER A 288 14.26 -33.35 57.48
CA SER A 288 13.65 -34.40 56.67
C SER A 288 12.33 -34.96 57.21
N GLU A 289 11.50 -35.51 56.30
CA GLU A 289 10.83 -36.84 56.32
C GLU A 289 9.64 -36.79 55.31
N SER A 290 9.70 -37.36 54.11
CA SER A 290 9.51 -38.77 53.65
C SER A 290 8.08 -39.33 53.77
N ALA A 291 7.44 -39.60 52.61
CA ALA A 291 6.54 -40.72 52.23
C ALA A 291 5.62 -40.26 51.06
N GLU A 292 5.87 -40.70 49.83
CA GLU A 292 5.27 -41.86 49.14
C GLU A 292 3.81 -41.65 48.65
N THR A 293 3.71 -41.57 47.32
CA THR A 293 2.54 -41.68 46.43
C THR A 293 2.04 -43.13 46.31
N PRO A 294 0.90 -43.44 45.65
CA PRO A 294 0.20 -42.72 44.57
C PRO A 294 -1.24 -42.26 44.84
#